data_AF-A0A8J1U2C7-F1
#
_entry.id   AF-A0A8J1U2C7-F1
#
_cell.length_a   1.000
_cell.length_b   1.000
_cell.length_c   1.000
_cell.angle_alpha   90.00
_cell.angle_beta   90.00
_cell.angle_gamma   90.00
#
_symmetry.space_group_name_H-M   'P 1'
#
loop_
_entity.id
_entity.type
_entity.pdbx_description
1 polymer ?
#
loop_
_entity_poly.entity_id
_entity_poly.type
_entity_poly.pdbx_seq_one_letter_code
_entity_poly.pdbx_strand_id
1 'polypeptide(L)'
;MADTQVLNNELNSSQQGSVKGSKPQTPANMEMNLNPKEQDFINAKSYLLTASTKTGLNLFDHLSRVLTKVLDERPENSIDIFEDLSKEQKKEKFTSDVDTVQDKLDQTTEVALAKIQTKLFSDAIESSKGDGEEEGAEEEDVETPLPNIMELAFFFEQAGVGLSREESVRIWLALKNLVDNHPLQHVRFWGKIFGTEQNYIVAEVEYREGEEEEEEEEEAEEGQEEETEKDNDDEEDEEAEEDDTPKPDFKPPAVIPKEENRTGSNKKTYFVCNDPGKPWIKLPPVTPAQIDIARKMKKFFTGRLDAPVVCYPPFPGNESNYLRAQISRISAGTHISPLGFYQFDEEEEEEEEGEGRDTFVENLDFEGIPVRDLVDPSLQNWVHHVQHILPQGRTTWWNPVQKNEDDFEDEEEDEEREEPDEPEPEVGPPLLTPLSEDAEVENLPPWTAKLSSNLVQQYAIAVMHSNLWPGAHAFANDKKFENVYVGWGHKYAADNYSPPPPPGVQEEFPSGPEITETEDPTPEEEAALRAAQQEAAEQAEDMEDLEDEDDEDD
;
A
#
# COMPACT_ATOMS: atom_id res chain seq x y z
N MET A 1 -51.86 -3.41 -31.84
CA MET A 1 -51.88 -4.08 -33.16
C MET A 1 -50.53 -4.77 -33.25
N ALA A 2 -50.48 -6.02 -32.78
CA ALA A 2 -50.41 -7.23 -33.62
C ALA A 2 -48.96 -7.43 -34.13
N ASP A 3 -48.31 -8.59 -34.05
CA ASP A 3 -48.62 -9.90 -33.49
C ASP A 3 -47.30 -10.72 -33.51
N THR A 4 -47.09 -11.51 -32.45
CA THR A 4 -46.50 -12.86 -32.36
C THR A 4 -45.19 -13.34 -33.05
N GLN A 5 -44.32 -13.90 -32.18
CA GLN A 5 -43.55 -15.17 -32.25
C GLN A 5 -42.33 -15.22 -33.20
N VAL A 6 -41.19 -15.81 -32.84
CA VAL A 6 -40.96 -17.26 -32.70
C VAL A 6 -39.48 -17.52 -32.24
N LEU A 7 -39.29 -18.55 -31.39
CA LEU A 7 -38.08 -19.38 -31.11
C LEU A 7 -36.90 -18.83 -30.28
N ASN A 8 -36.87 -19.24 -29.00
CA ASN A 8 -35.64 -19.62 -28.30
C ASN A 8 -35.84 -21.01 -27.66
N ASN A 9 -35.02 -21.96 -28.12
CA ASN A 9 -34.86 -23.36 -27.73
C ASN A 9 -33.34 -23.56 -28.00
N GLU A 10 -32.45 -23.91 -27.09
CA GLU A 10 -32.31 -25.09 -26.24
C GLU A 10 -31.09 -24.86 -25.31
N LEU A 11 -30.83 -25.81 -24.40
CA LEU A 11 -29.68 -25.93 -23.47
C LEU A 11 -29.91 -25.39 -22.04
N ASN A 12 -30.64 -26.16 -21.24
CA ASN A 12 -29.98 -26.98 -20.21
C ASN A 12 -30.98 -27.86 -19.44
N SER A 13 -31.01 -29.14 -19.82
CA SER A 13 -31.29 -30.28 -18.95
C SER A 13 -29.96 -30.67 -18.30
N SER A 14 -29.78 -30.94 -17.01
CA SER A 14 -30.53 -31.88 -16.19
C SER A 14 -30.06 -31.79 -14.73
N GLN A 15 -30.90 -32.33 -13.84
CA GLN A 15 -30.64 -32.75 -12.46
C GLN A 15 -30.67 -31.67 -11.38
N GLN A 16 -31.86 -31.47 -10.80
CA GLN A 16 -32.00 -31.44 -9.34
C GLN A 16 -33.42 -31.85 -8.92
N GLY A 17 -33.50 -32.55 -7.79
CA GLY A 17 -34.58 -33.45 -7.41
C GLY A 17 -35.94 -32.80 -7.13
N SER A 18 -36.97 -33.58 -7.45
CA SER A 18 -38.37 -33.31 -7.14
C SER A 18 -38.63 -33.40 -5.63
N VAL A 19 -38.59 -32.27 -4.93
CA VAL A 19 -39.31 -32.12 -3.65
C VAL A 19 -40.70 -31.61 -4.00
N LYS A 20 -41.66 -32.54 -4.05
CA LYS A 20 -43.09 -32.23 -4.16
C LYS A 20 -43.50 -31.36 -2.97
N GLY A 21 -43.64 -30.05 -3.20
CA GLY A 21 -44.40 -29.18 -2.32
C GLY A 21 -45.83 -29.69 -2.25
N SER A 22 -46.20 -30.30 -1.13
CA SER A 22 -47.58 -30.70 -0.84
C SER A 22 -48.50 -29.50 -1.01
N LYS A 23 -49.48 -29.62 -1.92
CA LYS A 23 -50.68 -28.77 -1.90
C LYS A 23 -51.28 -28.85 -0.49
N PRO A 24 -51.68 -27.73 0.14
CA PRO A 24 -52.42 -27.81 1.39
C PRO A 24 -53.69 -28.63 1.13
N GLN A 25 -53.76 -29.80 1.74
CA GLN A 25 -54.95 -30.64 1.71
C GLN A 25 -56.04 -29.91 2.48
N THR A 26 -57.05 -29.43 1.77
CA THR A 26 -58.31 -29.01 2.33
C THR A 26 -58.87 -30.18 3.16
N PRO A 27 -59.20 -30.02 4.45
CA PRO A 27 -59.79 -31.10 5.21
C PRO A 27 -61.11 -31.53 4.56
N ALA A 28 -61.29 -32.84 4.48
CA ALA A 28 -62.43 -33.50 3.85
C ALA A 28 -63.75 -32.86 4.28
N ASN A 29 -64.49 -32.37 3.29
CA ASN A 29 -65.83 -31.85 3.45
C ASN A 29 -66.71 -32.95 4.08
N MET A 30 -67.26 -32.68 5.26
CA MET A 30 -68.59 -33.20 5.59
C MET A 30 -69.49 -32.77 4.43
N GLU A 31 -70.06 -33.72 3.69
CA GLU A 31 -71.15 -33.44 2.75
C GLU A 31 -72.39 -32.98 3.55
N MET A 32 -72.35 -31.74 4.03
CA MET A 32 -73.56 -31.02 4.34
C MET A 32 -74.18 -30.67 3.00
N ASN A 33 -75.41 -31.13 2.80
CA ASN A 33 -76.24 -30.84 1.64
C ASN A 33 -76.66 -29.35 1.69
N LEU A 34 -75.67 -28.48 1.49
CA LEU A 34 -75.75 -27.03 1.58
C LEU A 34 -76.24 -26.49 0.25
N ASN A 35 -77.09 -25.47 0.32
CA ASN A 35 -77.57 -24.76 -0.86
C ASN A 35 -76.35 -24.20 -1.63
N PRO A 36 -76.30 -24.22 -2.98
CA PRO A 36 -75.16 -23.70 -3.75
C PRO A 36 -74.64 -22.34 -3.27
N LYS A 37 -75.54 -21.46 -2.82
CA LYS A 37 -75.21 -20.14 -2.24
C LYS A 37 -74.41 -20.19 -0.92
N GLU A 38 -74.64 -21.20 -0.09
CA GLU A 38 -73.94 -21.37 1.19
C GLU A 38 -72.52 -21.92 0.96
N GLN A 39 -72.35 -22.73 -0.08
CA GLN A 39 -71.04 -23.23 -0.49
C GLN A 39 -70.18 -22.10 -1.08
N ASP A 40 -70.77 -21.24 -1.91
CA ASP A 40 -70.13 -20.02 -2.43
C ASP A 40 -69.73 -19.07 -1.29
N PHE A 41 -70.57 -18.94 -0.25
CA PHE A 41 -70.27 -18.14 0.93
C PHE A 41 -69.07 -18.69 1.72
N ILE A 42 -69.00 -20.00 1.94
CA ILE A 42 -67.88 -20.65 2.64
C ILE A 42 -66.58 -20.48 1.84
N ASN A 43 -66.65 -20.62 0.51
CA ASN A 43 -65.51 -20.42 -0.39
C ASN A 43 -65.02 -18.96 -0.40
N ALA A 44 -65.93 -17.98 -0.39
CA ALA A 44 -65.56 -16.58 -0.31
C ALA A 44 -64.93 -16.24 1.05
N LYS A 45 -65.46 -16.79 2.15
CA LYS A 45 -64.91 -16.58 3.49
C LYS A 45 -63.52 -17.20 3.64
N SER A 46 -63.30 -18.41 3.13
CA SER A 46 -61.98 -19.06 3.18
C SER A 46 -60.95 -18.30 2.34
N TYR A 47 -61.36 -17.75 1.19
CA TYR A 47 -60.51 -16.87 0.39
C TYR A 47 -60.10 -15.60 1.17
N LEU A 48 -61.04 -14.91 1.82
CA LEU A 48 -60.73 -13.71 2.62
C LEU A 48 -59.87 -14.00 3.87
N LEU A 49 -59.93 -15.23 4.39
CA LEU A 49 -59.09 -15.70 5.51
C LEU A 49 -57.68 -16.14 5.08
N THR A 50 -57.38 -16.17 3.78
CA THR A 50 -56.04 -16.52 3.28
C THR A 50 -55.04 -15.43 3.66
N ALA A 51 -53.96 -15.79 4.34
CA ALA A 51 -52.93 -14.85 4.77
C ALA A 51 -52.01 -14.44 3.61
N SER A 52 -51.64 -13.16 3.57
CA SER A 52 -50.65 -12.62 2.64
C SER A 52 -49.25 -13.14 2.99
N THR A 53 -48.49 -13.57 1.99
CA THR A 53 -47.10 -14.02 2.17
C THR A 53 -46.13 -12.89 2.56
N LYS A 54 -46.48 -11.63 2.26
CA LYS A 54 -45.62 -10.47 2.54
C LYS A 54 -45.89 -9.82 3.90
N THR A 55 -47.13 -9.87 4.38
CA THR A 55 -47.54 -9.17 5.61
C THR A 55 -48.06 -10.10 6.69
N GLY A 56 -48.30 -11.37 6.39
CA GLY A 56 -48.92 -12.33 7.31
C GLY A 56 -50.38 -12.01 7.67
N LEU A 57 -50.98 -10.97 7.07
CA LEU A 57 -52.35 -10.54 7.35
C LEU A 57 -53.35 -11.20 6.41
N ASN A 58 -54.49 -11.60 6.94
CA ASN A 58 -55.66 -11.95 6.14
C ASN A 58 -56.57 -10.72 5.96
N LEU A 59 -57.37 -10.73 4.90
CA LEU A 59 -58.25 -9.59 4.58
C LEU A 59 -59.49 -9.57 5.49
N PHE A 60 -59.97 -10.74 5.90
CA PHE A 60 -61.15 -10.89 6.75
C PHE A 60 -60.97 -10.25 8.14
N ASP A 61 -59.86 -10.51 8.84
CA ASP A 61 -59.62 -9.95 10.17
C ASP A 61 -59.29 -8.46 10.07
N HIS A 62 -58.61 -8.03 9.00
CA HIS A 62 -58.33 -6.61 8.76
C HIS A 62 -59.62 -5.81 8.61
N LEU A 63 -60.51 -6.23 7.70
CA LEU A 63 -61.81 -5.58 7.51
C LEU A 63 -62.69 -5.64 8.76
N SER A 64 -62.66 -6.77 9.49
CA SER A 64 -63.43 -6.91 10.73
C SER A 64 -62.95 -5.91 11.79
N ARG A 65 -61.64 -5.71 11.94
CA ARG A 65 -61.08 -4.72 12.90
C ARG A 65 -61.39 -3.29 12.51
N VAL A 66 -61.24 -2.94 11.23
CA VAL A 66 -61.58 -1.61 10.73
C VAL A 66 -63.07 -1.32 10.96
N LEU A 67 -63.95 -2.27 10.65
CA LEU A 67 -65.39 -2.13 10.88
C LEU A 67 -65.73 -2.01 12.37
N THR A 68 -65.07 -2.79 13.25
CA THR A 68 -65.23 -2.64 14.70
C THR A 68 -64.83 -1.24 15.16
N LYS A 69 -63.67 -0.71 14.71
CA LYS A 69 -63.21 0.63 15.07
C LYS A 69 -64.18 1.73 14.59
N VAL A 70 -64.70 1.61 13.37
CA VAL A 70 -65.74 2.52 12.84
C VAL A 70 -67.03 2.46 13.66
N LEU A 71 -67.44 1.28 14.11
CA LEU A 71 -68.67 1.10 14.91
C LEU A 71 -68.52 1.61 16.35
N ASP A 72 -67.31 1.56 16.91
CA ASP A 72 -67.00 2.04 18.25
C ASP A 72 -66.86 3.57 18.30
N GLU A 73 -66.16 4.16 17.33
CA GLU A 73 -65.89 5.61 17.31
C GLU A 73 -67.03 6.45 16.68
N ARG A 74 -67.89 5.83 15.86
CA ARG A 74 -69.05 6.44 15.20
C ARG A 74 -68.79 7.85 14.61
N PRO A 75 -67.84 8.01 13.68
CA PRO A 75 -67.56 9.29 13.04
C PRO A 75 -68.74 9.76 12.17
N GLU A 76 -68.92 11.08 12.03
CA GLU A 76 -69.99 11.68 11.22
C GLU A 76 -69.86 11.32 9.73
N ASN A 77 -68.64 11.30 9.19
CA ASN A 77 -68.34 10.90 7.80
C ASN A 77 -67.44 9.65 7.78
N SER A 78 -68.04 8.48 8.03
CA SER A 78 -67.31 7.21 8.13
C SER A 78 -66.66 6.73 6.82
N ILE A 79 -67.17 7.17 5.66
CA ILE A 79 -66.62 6.77 4.35
C ILE A 79 -65.28 7.46 4.05
N ASP A 80 -65.15 8.74 4.41
CA ASP A 80 -63.96 9.54 4.11
C ASP A 80 -62.76 9.11 4.97
N ILE A 81 -63.04 8.65 6.20
CA ILE A 81 -62.01 8.28 7.20
C ILE A 81 -61.68 6.77 7.13
N PHE A 82 -62.43 5.99 6.34
CA PHE A 82 -62.24 4.54 6.27
C PHE A 82 -60.84 4.13 5.80
N GLU A 83 -60.27 4.85 4.83
CA GLU A 83 -58.91 4.60 4.34
C GLU A 83 -57.86 4.90 5.43
N ASP A 84 -58.03 6.00 6.15
CA ASP A 84 -57.13 6.40 7.23
C ASP A 84 -57.17 5.40 8.40
N LEU A 85 -58.36 4.94 8.80
CA LEU A 85 -58.52 3.91 9.84
C LEU A 85 -57.91 2.57 9.42
N SER A 86 -58.07 2.19 8.15
CA SER A 86 -57.44 1.00 7.58
C SER A 86 -55.91 1.10 7.59
N LYS A 87 -55.37 2.28 7.29
CA LYS A 87 -53.93 2.55 7.32
C LYS A 87 -53.38 2.57 8.74
N GLU A 88 -54.11 3.13 9.68
CA GLU A 88 -53.75 3.15 11.10
C GLU A 88 -53.74 1.74 11.70
N GLN A 89 -54.76 0.92 11.42
CA GLN A 89 -54.81 -0.49 11.84
C GLN A 89 -53.65 -1.33 11.31
N LYS A 90 -53.16 -1.03 10.10
CA LYS A 90 -51.95 -1.67 9.56
C LYS A 90 -50.67 -1.22 10.27
N LYS A 91 -50.61 0.04 10.73
CA LYS A 91 -49.47 0.60 11.47
C LYS A 91 -49.42 0.12 12.93
N GLU A 92 -50.57 0.00 13.59
CA GLU A 92 -50.66 -0.48 14.99
C GLU A 92 -50.13 -1.92 15.15
N LYS A 93 -50.23 -2.73 14.10
CA LYS A 93 -49.79 -4.13 14.10
C LYS A 93 -48.37 -4.32 13.58
N PHE A 94 -47.47 -3.37 13.86
CA PHE A 94 -46.05 -3.48 13.53
C PHE A 94 -45.51 -4.85 13.97
N THR A 95 -45.22 -5.72 13.00
CA THR A 95 -44.47 -6.96 13.20
C THR A 95 -43.02 -6.62 12.89
N SER A 96 -42.18 -6.58 13.91
CA SER A 96 -40.73 -6.53 13.69
C SER A 96 -40.32 -7.81 12.96
N ASP A 97 -39.47 -7.71 11.94
CA ASP A 97 -38.97 -8.85 11.14
C ASP A 97 -38.01 -9.77 11.92
N VAL A 98 -37.97 -9.60 13.24
CA VAL A 98 -37.19 -10.40 14.18
C VAL A 98 -38.02 -11.64 14.49
N ASP A 99 -37.72 -12.74 13.80
CA ASP A 99 -38.26 -14.06 14.11
C ASP A 99 -37.90 -14.42 15.55
N THR A 100 -38.88 -14.46 16.46
CA THR A 100 -38.66 -14.72 17.89
C THR A 100 -38.60 -16.22 18.24
N VAL A 101 -38.74 -17.11 17.26
CA VAL A 101 -38.82 -18.57 17.49
C VAL A 101 -37.66 -19.31 16.82
N GLN A 102 -37.15 -18.83 15.69
CA GLN A 102 -35.88 -19.30 15.14
C GLN A 102 -34.77 -18.31 15.48
N ASP A 103 -33.75 -18.78 16.21
CA ASP A 103 -32.49 -18.06 16.41
C ASP A 103 -31.79 -17.87 15.06
N LYS A 104 -32.24 -16.89 14.26
CA LYS A 104 -31.43 -16.31 13.20
C LYS A 104 -30.41 -15.40 13.87
N LEU A 105 -29.40 -16.04 14.48
CA LEU A 105 -28.20 -15.32 14.88
C LEU A 105 -27.51 -14.92 13.59
N ASP A 106 -27.69 -13.67 13.17
CA ASP A 106 -26.75 -13.06 12.24
C ASP A 106 -25.36 -13.28 12.83
N GLN A 107 -24.53 -14.05 12.13
CA GLN A 107 -23.23 -14.43 12.66
C GLN A 107 -22.41 -13.16 12.84
N THR A 108 -22.16 -12.77 14.08
CA THR A 108 -21.38 -11.57 14.37
C THR A 108 -19.98 -11.70 13.77
N THR A 109 -19.39 -10.56 13.42
CA THR A 109 -18.00 -10.49 12.91
C THR A 109 -17.03 -11.17 13.88
N GLU A 110 -17.24 -10.99 15.19
CA GLU A 110 -16.47 -11.65 16.25
C GLU A 110 -16.55 -13.17 16.19
N VAL A 111 -17.75 -13.75 15.96
CA VAL A 111 -17.91 -15.20 15.84
C VAL A 111 -17.28 -15.73 14.55
N ALA A 112 -17.34 -14.96 13.45
CA ALA A 112 -16.62 -15.30 12.22
C ALA A 112 -15.09 -15.32 12.44
N LEU A 113 -14.54 -14.29 13.07
CA LEU A 113 -13.11 -14.21 13.42
C LEU A 113 -12.70 -15.34 14.38
N ALA A 114 -13.50 -15.63 15.40
CA ALA A 114 -13.23 -16.71 16.35
C ALA A 114 -13.16 -18.08 15.65
N LYS A 115 -14.03 -18.36 14.67
CA LYS A 115 -13.97 -19.60 13.89
C LYS A 115 -12.69 -19.71 13.05
N ILE A 116 -12.20 -18.59 12.52
CA ILE A 116 -10.93 -18.54 11.78
C ILE A 116 -9.77 -18.80 12.76
N GLN A 117 -9.75 -18.07 13.88
CA GLN A 117 -8.70 -18.18 14.91
C GLN A 117 -8.66 -19.55 15.59
N THR A 118 -9.79 -20.23 15.72
CA THR A 118 -9.84 -21.59 16.31
C THR A 118 -8.95 -22.57 15.52
N LYS A 119 -8.81 -22.38 14.20
CA LYS A 119 -7.96 -23.23 13.36
C LYS A 119 -6.49 -23.18 13.77
N LEU A 120 -5.99 -21.99 14.14
CA LEU A 120 -4.61 -21.81 14.61
C LEU A 120 -4.29 -22.71 15.82
N PHE A 121 -5.28 -22.93 16.69
CA PHE A 121 -5.12 -23.78 17.87
C PHE A 121 -5.29 -25.26 17.56
N SER A 122 -6.16 -25.64 16.61
CA SER A 122 -6.33 -27.05 16.22
C SER A 122 -5.13 -27.58 15.45
N ASP A 123 -4.59 -26.78 14.53
CA ASP A 123 -3.46 -27.17 13.69
C ASP A 123 -2.19 -27.29 14.55
N ALA A 124 -2.04 -26.44 15.57
CA ALA A 124 -1.02 -26.59 16.61
C ALA A 124 -1.16 -27.91 17.40
N ILE A 125 -2.38 -28.38 17.68
CA ILE A 125 -2.61 -29.65 18.37
C ILE A 125 -2.35 -30.85 17.44
N GLU A 126 -2.70 -30.76 16.16
CA GLU A 126 -2.47 -31.85 15.19
C GLU A 126 -0.99 -32.02 14.85
N SER A 127 -0.26 -30.91 14.64
CA SER A 127 1.21 -30.92 14.50
C SER A 127 1.91 -31.57 15.72
N SER A 128 1.44 -31.29 16.95
CA SER A 128 1.99 -31.92 18.17
C SER A 128 1.67 -33.41 18.34
N LYS A 129 0.72 -33.97 17.58
CA LYS A 129 0.32 -35.38 17.64
C LYS A 129 0.96 -36.23 16.53
N GLY A 130 1.50 -35.60 15.49
CA GLY A 130 2.24 -36.27 14.42
C GLY A 130 3.63 -36.75 14.85
N ASP A 131 4.18 -36.18 15.93
CA ASP A 131 5.54 -36.42 16.44
C ASP A 131 5.63 -37.58 17.46
N GLY A 132 4.68 -38.52 17.39
CA GLY A 132 4.52 -39.60 18.37
C GLY A 132 5.19 -40.93 18.06
N GLU A 133 5.91 -41.07 16.93
CA GLU A 133 6.47 -42.38 16.50
C GLU A 133 7.89 -42.35 15.88
N GLU A 134 8.71 -41.32 16.11
CA GLU A 134 10.17 -41.43 15.90
C GLU A 134 10.93 -41.31 17.23
N GLU A 135 11.19 -42.47 17.83
CA GLU A 135 12.22 -42.62 18.86
C GLU A 135 13.60 -42.34 18.24
N GLY A 136 14.24 -41.24 18.65
CA GLY A 136 15.70 -41.15 18.69
C GLY A 136 16.41 -40.44 17.53
N ALA A 137 15.93 -39.30 17.07
CA ALA A 137 16.85 -38.27 16.59
C ALA A 137 17.30 -37.47 17.81
N GLU A 138 18.62 -37.37 18.04
CA GLU A 138 19.16 -36.37 18.95
C GLU A 138 18.59 -35.03 18.48
N GLU A 139 17.85 -34.33 19.36
CA GLU A 139 17.47 -32.93 19.14
C GLU A 139 18.78 -32.14 19.12
N GLU A 140 19.49 -32.15 18.00
CA GLU A 140 20.40 -31.07 17.66
C GLU A 140 19.54 -29.80 17.77
N ASP A 141 20.02 -28.82 18.54
CA ASP A 141 19.36 -27.54 18.77
C ASP A 141 19.06 -26.86 17.42
N VAL A 142 17.97 -27.24 16.75
CA VAL A 142 17.51 -26.56 15.54
C VAL A 142 16.99 -25.23 16.04
N GLU A 143 17.82 -24.21 15.91
CA GLU A 143 17.48 -22.83 16.22
C GLU A 143 16.18 -22.50 15.48
N THR A 144 15.08 -22.43 16.24
CA THR A 144 13.79 -22.15 15.64
C THR A 144 13.78 -20.70 15.21
N PRO A 145 13.42 -20.38 13.95
CA PRO A 145 13.40 -19.00 13.46
C PRO A 145 12.30 -18.15 14.13
N LEU A 146 11.50 -18.75 15.02
CA LEU A 146 10.35 -18.15 15.67
C LEU A 146 10.76 -17.46 16.99
N PRO A 147 10.42 -16.17 17.17
CA PRO A 147 10.77 -15.44 18.38
C PRO A 147 9.81 -15.79 19.52
N ASN A 148 10.30 -15.69 20.76
CA ASN A 148 9.47 -15.89 21.95
C ASN A 148 8.63 -14.64 22.26
N ILE A 149 7.54 -14.46 21.51
CA ILE A 149 6.64 -13.30 21.67
C ILE A 149 6.06 -13.20 23.08
N MET A 150 5.87 -14.32 23.78
CA MET A 150 5.32 -14.30 25.14
C MET A 150 6.26 -13.65 26.14
N GLU A 151 7.56 -13.88 25.99
CA GLU A 151 8.58 -13.19 26.76
C GLU A 151 8.65 -11.70 26.38
N LEU A 152 8.61 -11.38 25.09
CA LEU A 152 8.61 -9.98 24.62
C LEU A 152 7.39 -9.21 25.14
N ALA A 153 6.21 -9.82 25.07
CA ALA A 153 4.96 -9.24 25.56
C ALA A 153 5.03 -8.99 27.08
N PHE A 154 5.71 -9.85 27.84
CA PHE A 154 5.92 -9.63 29.27
C PHE A 154 6.77 -8.38 29.54
N PHE A 155 7.86 -8.17 28.79
CA PHE A 155 8.70 -6.98 28.95
C PHE A 155 7.99 -5.70 28.47
N PHE A 156 7.33 -5.73 27.31
CA PHE A 156 6.55 -4.59 26.84
C PHE A 156 5.38 -4.25 27.79
N GLU A 157 4.69 -5.24 28.36
CA GLU A 157 3.63 -5.00 29.36
C GLU A 157 4.17 -4.24 30.59
N GLN A 158 5.40 -4.54 31.05
CA GLN A 158 6.04 -3.76 32.11
C GLN A 158 6.36 -2.33 31.68
N ALA A 159 6.68 -2.12 30.40
CA ALA A 159 6.88 -0.79 29.82
C ALA A 159 5.57 0.02 29.69
N GLY A 160 4.41 -0.59 29.94
CA GLY A 160 3.10 0.03 29.74
C GLY A 160 2.74 0.19 28.26
N VAL A 161 3.39 -0.57 27.39
CA VAL A 161 3.22 -0.57 25.94
C VAL A 161 2.89 -2.00 25.51
N GLY A 162 2.02 -2.19 24.51
CA GLY A 162 1.87 -3.49 23.88
C GLY A 162 0.44 -3.91 23.66
N LEU A 163 0.30 -5.17 23.26
CA LEU A 163 -0.95 -5.80 22.88
C LEU A 163 -1.52 -6.60 24.05
N SER A 164 -2.80 -6.96 23.95
CA SER A 164 -3.40 -7.83 24.97
C SER A 164 -2.73 -9.20 24.96
N ARG A 165 -2.60 -9.85 26.12
CA ARG A 165 -1.97 -11.19 26.21
C ARG A 165 -2.62 -12.22 25.30
N GLU A 166 -3.95 -12.16 25.17
CA GLU A 166 -4.69 -13.06 24.28
C GLU A 166 -4.36 -12.81 22.80
N GLU A 167 -4.20 -11.55 22.42
CA GLU A 167 -3.81 -11.17 21.06
C GLU A 167 -2.37 -11.59 20.77
N SER A 168 -1.44 -11.40 21.72
CA SER A 168 -0.04 -11.83 21.57
C SER A 168 0.09 -13.33 21.33
N VAL A 169 -0.67 -14.17 22.05
CA VAL A 169 -0.69 -15.63 21.80
C VAL A 169 -1.21 -15.95 20.40
N ARG A 170 -2.25 -15.26 19.94
CA ARG A 170 -2.81 -15.48 18.60
C ARG A 170 -1.82 -15.04 17.51
N ILE A 171 -1.12 -13.92 17.70
CA ILE A 171 -0.05 -13.46 16.81
C ILE A 171 1.09 -14.48 16.78
N TRP A 172 1.48 -15.00 17.94
CA TRP A 172 2.53 -16.02 18.03
C TRP A 172 2.20 -17.28 17.24
N LEU A 173 0.96 -17.78 17.35
CA LEU A 173 0.49 -18.90 16.53
C LEU A 173 0.38 -18.55 15.04
N ALA A 174 0.02 -17.30 14.71
CA ALA A 174 -0.01 -16.84 13.32
C ALA A 174 1.40 -16.75 12.71
N LEU A 175 2.41 -16.31 13.46
CA LEU A 175 3.81 -16.34 13.01
C LEU A 175 4.34 -17.76 12.89
N LYS A 176 3.95 -18.67 13.79
CA LYS A 176 4.27 -20.09 13.63
C LYS A 176 3.73 -20.62 12.30
N ASN A 177 2.47 -20.31 11.97
CA ASN A 177 1.90 -20.68 10.69
C ASN A 177 2.63 -20.05 9.48
N LEU A 178 3.19 -18.84 9.63
CA LEU A 178 4.02 -18.22 8.59
C LEU A 178 5.32 -19.01 8.36
N VAL A 179 6.03 -19.35 9.44
CA VAL A 179 7.27 -20.15 9.43
C VAL A 179 7.02 -21.56 8.86
N ASP A 180 5.88 -22.17 9.19
CA ASP A 180 5.55 -23.52 8.71
C ASP A 180 5.27 -23.53 7.18
N ASN A 181 4.88 -22.40 6.59
CA ASN A 181 4.51 -22.28 5.18
C ASN A 181 5.62 -21.72 4.28
N HIS A 182 6.64 -21.05 4.84
CA HIS A 182 7.70 -20.40 4.07
C HIS A 182 9.10 -20.77 4.61
N PRO A 183 10.11 -20.92 3.74
CA PRO A 183 11.47 -21.24 4.14
C PRO A 183 12.20 -20.01 4.74
N LEU A 184 11.90 -19.71 6.00
CA LEU A 184 12.43 -18.53 6.70
C LEU A 184 13.61 -18.90 7.62
N GLN A 185 14.65 -18.07 7.61
CA GLN A 185 15.80 -18.16 8.52
C GLN A 185 15.55 -17.39 9.82
N HIS A 186 14.94 -16.21 9.73
CA HIS A 186 14.66 -15.37 10.87
C HIS A 186 13.30 -14.70 10.70
N VAL A 187 12.50 -14.68 11.77
CA VAL A 187 11.20 -14.01 11.82
C VAL A 187 11.16 -13.12 13.05
N ARG A 188 10.79 -11.86 12.84
CA ARG A 188 10.62 -10.88 13.91
C ARG A 188 9.23 -10.26 13.84
N PHE A 189 8.61 -10.09 15.01
CA PHE A 189 7.39 -9.32 15.10
C PHE A 189 7.71 -7.82 15.04
N TRP A 190 7.52 -7.19 13.87
CA TRP A 190 7.82 -5.77 13.67
C TRP A 190 6.83 -4.88 14.44
N GLY A 191 5.54 -5.21 14.39
CA GLY A 191 4.53 -4.42 15.07
C GLY A 191 3.12 -4.47 14.47
N LYS A 192 2.33 -3.45 14.83
CA LYS A 192 0.94 -3.27 14.41
C LYS A 192 0.66 -1.84 13.96
N ILE A 193 0.11 -1.70 12.75
CA ILE A 193 -0.32 -0.42 12.18
C ILE A 193 -1.85 -0.36 12.22
N PHE A 194 -2.39 0.76 12.71
CA PHE A 194 -3.82 1.00 12.75
C PHE A 194 -4.34 1.52 11.43
N GLY A 195 -5.48 0.99 10.99
CA GLY A 195 -6.24 1.49 9.86
C GLY A 195 -7.67 1.85 10.24
N THR A 196 -8.37 2.52 9.34
CA THR A 196 -9.74 2.99 9.58
C THR A 196 -10.78 1.89 9.51
N GLU A 197 -10.56 0.85 8.69
CA GLU A 197 -11.45 -0.30 8.55
C GLU A 197 -10.84 -1.55 9.20
N GLN A 198 -9.58 -1.86 8.91
CA GLN A 198 -8.83 -2.98 9.48
C GLN A 198 -7.42 -2.56 9.87
N ASN A 199 -6.81 -3.27 10.80
CA ASN A 199 -5.42 -3.05 11.20
C ASN A 199 -4.49 -3.94 10.36
N TYR A 200 -3.18 -3.67 10.44
CA TYR A 200 -2.13 -4.52 9.89
C TYR A 200 -1.21 -5.00 10.99
N ILE A 201 -0.96 -6.29 11.02
CA ILE A 201 0.06 -6.97 11.83
C ILE A 201 1.20 -7.25 10.88
N VAL A 202 2.40 -6.80 11.22
CA VAL A 202 3.57 -6.85 10.33
C VAL A 202 4.60 -7.81 10.92
N ALA A 203 5.05 -8.74 10.11
CA ALA A 203 6.18 -9.62 10.36
C ALA A 203 7.35 -9.19 9.46
N GLU A 204 8.52 -9.04 10.05
CA GLU A 204 9.78 -8.84 9.35
C GLU A 204 10.47 -10.21 9.23
N VAL A 205 10.90 -10.58 8.04
CA VAL A 205 11.43 -11.91 7.77
C VAL A 205 12.68 -11.86 6.89
N GLU A 206 13.49 -12.90 7.04
CA GLU A 206 14.66 -13.19 6.21
C GLU A 206 14.54 -14.61 5.67
N TYR A 207 14.62 -14.73 4.35
CA TYR A 207 14.67 -16.04 3.70
C TYR A 207 16.03 -16.69 3.89
N ARG A 208 16.05 -18.01 3.88
CA ARG A 208 17.31 -18.75 3.73
C ARG A 208 17.95 -18.40 2.39
N GLU A 209 19.28 -18.39 2.35
CA GLU A 209 20.03 -18.10 1.12
C GLU A 209 19.62 -19.05 -0.02
N GLY A 210 19.21 -18.47 -1.16
CA GLY A 210 18.81 -19.23 -2.36
C GLY A 210 17.39 -19.80 -2.38
N GLU A 211 16.56 -19.56 -1.35
CA GLU A 211 15.17 -20.07 -1.28
C GLU A 211 14.11 -18.95 -1.38
N GLU A 212 14.53 -17.74 -1.74
CA GLU A 212 13.60 -16.65 -2.02
C GLU A 212 13.03 -16.86 -3.43
N GLU A 213 11.70 -16.82 -3.55
CA GLU A 213 11.07 -16.78 -4.87
C GLU A 213 11.58 -15.52 -5.57
N GLU A 214 12.40 -15.72 -6.61
CA GLU A 214 12.68 -14.69 -7.60
C GLU A 214 11.31 -14.24 -8.13
N GLU A 215 10.85 -13.08 -7.68
CA GLU A 215 9.77 -12.40 -8.38
C GLU A 215 10.33 -12.14 -9.77
N GLU A 216 9.82 -12.88 -10.76
CA GLU A 216 10.01 -12.53 -12.17
C GLU A 216 9.76 -11.03 -12.24
N GLU A 217 10.76 -10.28 -12.70
CA GLU A 217 10.68 -8.83 -12.88
C GLU A 217 9.67 -8.51 -13.98
N GLU A 218 8.37 -8.79 -13.77
CA GLU A 218 7.32 -8.55 -14.76
C GLU A 218 6.85 -7.07 -14.76
N GLU A 219 7.41 -6.18 -13.94
CA GLU A 219 7.02 -4.76 -13.94
C GLU A 219 8.21 -3.77 -13.97
N ALA A 220 9.06 -3.88 -15.00
CA ALA A 220 9.96 -2.79 -15.39
C ALA A 220 10.14 -2.59 -16.92
N GLU A 221 9.53 -3.41 -17.78
CA GLU A 221 9.60 -3.23 -19.25
C GLU A 221 8.34 -2.64 -19.90
N GLU A 222 7.18 -2.57 -19.22
CA GLU A 222 5.95 -2.03 -19.84
C GLU A 222 5.87 -0.48 -19.92
N GLY A 223 6.98 0.23 -19.67
CA GLY A 223 7.05 1.69 -19.74
C GLY A 223 8.06 2.27 -20.75
N GLN A 224 8.80 1.44 -21.48
CA GLN A 224 9.88 1.89 -22.37
C GLN A 224 9.71 1.54 -23.86
N GLU A 225 8.59 0.94 -24.29
CA GLU A 225 8.42 0.51 -25.69
C GLU A 225 7.35 1.23 -26.53
N GLU A 226 6.82 2.38 -26.08
CA GLU A 226 6.00 3.24 -26.96
C GLU A 226 6.64 4.62 -27.14
N GLU A 227 7.70 4.68 -27.95
CA GLU A 227 8.02 5.79 -28.88
C GLU A 227 9.28 5.47 -29.70
N THR A 228 9.24 4.36 -30.45
CA THR A 228 10.11 4.19 -31.63
C THR A 228 9.24 3.78 -32.83
N GLU A 229 8.21 4.58 -33.13
CA GLU A 229 7.61 4.54 -34.46
C GLU A 229 8.55 5.27 -35.44
N LYS A 230 9.31 4.45 -36.16
CA LYS A 230 9.78 4.62 -37.55
C LYS A 230 9.54 6.00 -38.18
N ASP A 231 10.63 6.66 -38.53
CA ASP A 231 10.77 7.32 -39.83
C ASP A 231 12.07 6.85 -40.47
N ASN A 232 11.95 5.76 -41.25
CA ASN A 232 12.87 5.42 -42.31
C ASN A 232 12.19 5.88 -43.61
N ASP A 233 12.42 7.12 -44.00
CA ASP A 233 12.20 7.55 -45.39
C ASP A 233 13.57 7.99 -45.94
N ASP A 234 14.29 7.02 -46.47
CA ASP A 234 15.27 7.24 -47.54
C ASP A 234 14.47 7.62 -48.81
N GLU A 235 14.23 8.92 -49.02
CA GLU A 235 13.93 9.46 -50.36
C GLU A 235 15.00 10.49 -50.75
N GLU A 236 15.86 10.09 -51.69
CA GLU A 236 16.61 11.00 -52.54
C GLU A 236 15.62 11.91 -53.28
N ASP A 237 15.59 13.22 -52.99
CA ASP A 237 15.60 14.33 -53.98
C ASP A 237 15.12 15.69 -53.40
N GLU A 238 15.82 16.73 -53.86
CA GLU A 238 15.48 18.17 -53.85
C GLU A 238 15.75 18.99 -52.57
N GLU A 239 16.74 19.89 -52.68
CA GLU A 239 17.03 21.03 -51.80
C GLU A 239 15.76 21.86 -51.53
N ALA A 240 15.06 21.54 -50.46
CA ALA A 240 14.14 22.44 -49.79
C ALA A 240 14.71 22.70 -48.39
N GLU A 241 15.02 23.96 -48.07
CA GLU A 241 15.31 24.37 -46.70
C GLU A 241 14.06 24.09 -45.84
N GLU A 242 13.99 22.90 -45.24
CA GLU A 242 13.01 22.61 -44.20
C GLU A 242 13.39 23.41 -42.95
N ASP A 243 12.46 24.25 -42.49
CA ASP A 243 12.54 24.96 -41.20
C ASP A 243 12.87 23.95 -40.09
N ASP A 244 14.12 23.96 -39.62
CA ASP A 244 14.58 23.20 -38.46
C ASP A 244 13.86 23.74 -37.21
N THR A 245 12.68 23.18 -36.90
CA THR A 245 11.96 23.57 -35.68
C THR A 245 12.80 23.20 -34.45
N PRO A 246 12.98 24.11 -33.48
CA PRO A 246 13.82 23.85 -32.31
C PRO A 246 13.28 22.65 -31.53
N LYS A 247 14.12 21.63 -31.36
CA LYS A 247 13.79 20.45 -30.55
C LYS A 247 13.72 20.87 -29.08
N PRO A 248 12.74 20.39 -28.29
CA PRO A 248 12.65 20.73 -26.88
C PRO A 248 13.87 20.19 -26.12
N ASP A 249 14.66 21.08 -25.50
CA ASP A 249 15.80 20.72 -24.64
C ASP A 249 15.38 20.09 -23.29
N PHE A 250 14.08 19.91 -23.05
CA PHE A 250 13.59 19.36 -21.79
C PHE A 250 13.81 17.84 -21.72
N LYS A 251 14.85 17.42 -20.99
CA LYS A 251 15.03 16.04 -20.56
C LYS A 251 14.32 15.83 -19.20
N PRO A 252 13.43 14.83 -19.07
CA PRO A 252 12.84 14.52 -17.77
C PRO A 252 13.94 14.14 -16.77
N PRO A 253 13.77 14.46 -15.47
CA PRO A 253 14.75 14.08 -14.46
C PRO A 253 14.98 12.56 -14.45
N ALA A 254 16.24 12.14 -14.32
CA ALA A 254 16.59 10.72 -14.24
C ALA A 254 15.84 10.05 -13.07
N VAL A 255 15.23 8.89 -13.34
CA VAL A 255 14.54 8.10 -12.32
C VAL A 255 15.59 7.36 -11.49
N ILE A 256 15.60 7.61 -10.19
CA ILE A 256 16.53 6.95 -9.27
C ILE A 256 16.18 5.45 -9.20
N PRO A 257 17.14 4.54 -9.44
CA PRO A 257 16.87 3.10 -9.50
C PRO A 257 16.50 2.53 -8.13
N LYS A 258 15.71 1.44 -8.14
CA LYS A 258 15.38 0.64 -6.95
C LYS A 258 16.64 -0.03 -6.39
N GLU A 259 16.72 -0.16 -5.08
CA GLU A 259 17.76 -0.99 -4.45
C GLU A 259 17.43 -2.47 -4.62
N GLU A 260 18.46 -3.29 -4.86
CA GLU A 260 18.33 -4.73 -5.05
C GLU A 260 17.76 -5.40 -3.79
N ASN A 261 17.09 -6.54 -3.96
CA ASN A 261 16.61 -7.33 -2.84
C ASN A 261 17.79 -7.69 -1.93
N ARG A 262 17.58 -7.65 -0.60
CA ARG A 262 18.58 -7.87 0.44
C ARG A 262 19.60 -6.74 0.65
N THR A 263 19.50 -5.65 -0.10
CA THR A 263 20.36 -4.46 0.09
C THR A 263 19.58 -3.26 0.62
N GLY A 264 20.26 -2.41 1.42
CA GLY A 264 19.73 -1.14 1.90
C GLY A 264 18.32 -1.20 2.50
N SER A 265 17.40 -0.42 1.93
CA SER A 265 16.00 -0.33 2.31
C SER A 265 15.17 -1.58 1.99
N ASN A 266 15.68 -2.47 1.14
CA ASN A 266 15.12 -3.78 0.77
C ASN A 266 15.88 -4.96 1.42
N LYS A 267 16.67 -4.70 2.48
CA LYS A 267 17.41 -5.74 3.24
C LYS A 267 16.54 -6.83 3.84
N LYS A 268 15.31 -6.49 4.27
CA LYS A 268 14.37 -7.41 4.93
C LYS A 268 13.06 -7.46 4.15
N THR A 269 12.43 -8.62 4.14
CA THR A 269 11.11 -8.82 3.53
C THR A 269 10.03 -8.69 4.60
N TYR A 270 8.88 -8.12 4.22
CA TYR A 270 7.80 -7.86 5.17
C TYR A 270 6.52 -8.60 4.75
N PHE A 271 5.93 -9.33 5.69
CA PHE A 271 4.64 -9.97 5.54
C PHE A 271 3.60 -9.26 6.40
N VAL A 272 2.39 -9.12 5.88
CA VAL A 272 1.29 -8.45 6.58
C VAL A 272 0.05 -9.33 6.67
N CYS A 273 -0.65 -9.18 7.78
CA CYS A 273 -1.91 -9.87 8.05
C CYS A 273 -2.88 -8.92 8.75
N ASN A 274 -4.17 -8.92 8.39
CA ASN A 274 -5.12 -8.03 9.03
C ASN A 274 -5.52 -8.47 10.44
N ASP A 275 -5.73 -9.78 10.62
CA ASP A 275 -6.13 -10.39 11.88
C ASP A 275 -5.45 -11.76 12.01
N PRO A 276 -5.03 -12.18 13.21
CA PRO A 276 -4.39 -13.48 13.39
C PRO A 276 -5.28 -14.61 12.85
N GLY A 277 -4.73 -15.44 11.95
CA GLY A 277 -5.41 -16.57 11.32
C GLY A 277 -5.95 -16.30 9.92
N LYS A 278 -5.91 -15.04 9.45
CA LYS A 278 -6.00 -14.72 8.02
C LYS A 278 -4.66 -15.03 7.33
N PRO A 279 -4.65 -15.21 5.99
CA PRO A 279 -3.40 -15.44 5.26
C PRO A 279 -2.43 -14.27 5.41
N TRP A 280 -1.14 -14.59 5.41
CA TRP A 280 -0.06 -13.60 5.32
C TRP A 280 0.16 -13.21 3.86
N ILE A 281 0.35 -11.91 3.63
CA ILE A 281 0.54 -11.33 2.30
C ILE A 281 1.93 -10.69 2.29
N LYS A 282 2.79 -11.10 1.36
CA LYS A 282 4.12 -10.49 1.14
C LYS A 282 3.92 -9.07 0.61
N LEU A 283 4.65 -8.10 1.17
CA LEU A 283 4.70 -6.74 0.63
C LEU A 283 5.75 -6.65 -0.49
N PRO A 284 5.49 -5.84 -1.53
CA PRO A 284 6.45 -5.62 -2.61
C PRO A 284 7.72 -4.91 -2.09
N PRO A 285 8.84 -4.97 -2.83
CA PRO A 285 10.01 -4.13 -2.55
C PRO A 285 9.67 -2.64 -2.66
N VAL A 286 10.42 -1.80 -1.95
CA VAL A 286 10.22 -0.35 -1.94
C VAL A 286 11.08 0.33 -3.00
N THR A 287 10.55 1.37 -3.64
CA THR A 287 11.32 2.25 -4.54
C THR A 287 11.63 3.61 -3.88
N PRO A 288 12.73 4.28 -4.25
CA PRO A 288 13.08 5.59 -3.70
C PRO A 288 11.99 6.64 -3.93
N ALA A 289 11.34 6.62 -5.10
CA ALA A 289 10.23 7.49 -5.44
C ALA A 289 9.04 7.35 -4.46
N GLN A 290 8.72 6.11 -4.06
CA GLN A 290 7.68 5.86 -3.06
C GLN A 290 8.04 6.46 -1.70
N ILE A 291 9.30 6.35 -1.27
CA ILE A 291 9.77 6.91 0.00
C ILE A 291 9.72 8.43 0.00
N ASP A 292 10.20 9.07 -1.08
CA ASP A 292 10.17 10.53 -1.22
C ASP A 292 8.74 11.06 -1.18
N ILE A 293 7.83 10.49 -1.96
CA ILE A 293 6.43 10.93 -1.99
C ILE A 293 5.73 10.62 -0.66
N ALA A 294 6.05 9.50 0.00
CA ALA A 294 5.55 9.19 1.33
C ALA A 294 5.97 10.22 2.39
N ARG A 295 7.14 10.88 2.24
CA ARG A 295 7.57 11.99 3.10
C ARG A 295 6.70 13.23 2.90
N LYS A 296 6.23 13.44 1.68
CA LYS A 296 5.43 14.60 1.26
C LYS A 296 3.93 14.43 1.49
N MET A 297 3.46 13.28 2.01
CA MET A 297 2.04 13.04 2.27
C MET A 297 1.74 12.57 3.70
N LYS A 298 0.48 12.75 4.12
CA LYS A 298 -0.06 12.26 5.40
C LYS A 298 -1.45 11.66 5.20
N LYS A 299 -1.55 10.33 5.21
CA LYS A 299 -2.79 9.58 4.99
C LYS A 299 -2.97 8.49 6.03
N PHE A 300 -4.21 8.27 6.49
CA PHE A 300 -4.52 7.10 7.31
C PHE A 300 -4.66 5.87 6.42
N PHE A 301 -4.19 4.74 6.92
CA PHE A 301 -4.39 3.44 6.29
C PHE A 301 -5.87 3.04 6.36
N THR A 302 -6.37 2.41 5.32
CA THR A 302 -7.73 1.88 5.31
C THR A 302 -7.78 0.48 5.92
N GLY A 303 -6.73 -0.32 5.76
CA GLY A 303 -6.73 -1.74 6.10
C GLY A 303 -6.97 -2.65 4.89
N ARG A 304 -7.05 -2.09 3.68
CA ARG A 304 -7.14 -2.80 2.39
C ARG A 304 -5.89 -2.51 1.55
N LEU A 305 -5.11 -3.56 1.27
CA LEU A 305 -3.81 -3.42 0.59
C LEU A 305 -3.94 -2.92 -0.86
N ASP A 306 -5.07 -3.17 -1.50
CA ASP A 306 -5.41 -2.78 -2.87
C ASP A 306 -6.01 -1.36 -2.98
N ALA A 307 -6.22 -0.66 -1.85
CA ALA A 307 -6.83 0.66 -1.88
C ALA A 307 -5.92 1.70 -2.58
N PRO A 308 -6.49 2.56 -3.45
CA PRO A 308 -5.72 3.59 -4.14
C PRO A 308 -5.32 4.73 -3.20
N VAL A 309 -4.07 5.17 -3.26
CA VAL A 309 -3.55 6.27 -2.44
C VAL A 309 -3.72 7.59 -3.20
N VAL A 310 -4.85 8.25 -2.97
CA VAL A 310 -5.16 9.53 -3.63
C VAL A 310 -4.47 10.69 -2.90
N CYS A 311 -3.34 11.16 -3.43
CA CYS A 311 -2.61 12.31 -2.91
C CYS A 311 -1.99 13.18 -4.01
N TYR A 312 -1.52 14.35 -3.60
CA TYR A 312 -0.69 15.24 -4.40
C TYR A 312 0.59 15.53 -3.60
N PRO A 313 1.80 15.23 -4.12
CA PRO A 313 2.09 14.65 -5.44
C PRO A 313 1.54 13.22 -5.59
N PRO A 314 1.29 12.74 -6.82
CA PRO A 314 0.70 11.42 -7.04
C PRO A 314 1.63 10.32 -6.52
N PHE A 315 1.11 9.39 -5.72
CA PHE A 315 1.91 8.29 -5.18
C PHE A 315 2.00 7.11 -6.16
N PRO A 316 3.21 6.61 -6.48
CA PRO A 316 3.42 5.49 -7.40
C PRO A 316 3.13 4.16 -6.69
N GLY A 317 1.86 3.77 -6.67
CA GLY A 317 1.39 2.49 -6.14
C GLY A 317 0.08 2.58 -5.36
N ASN A 318 -0.26 1.49 -4.69
CA ASN A 318 -1.45 1.37 -3.85
C ASN A 318 -1.08 1.42 -2.34
N GLU A 319 -2.03 1.07 -1.47
CA GLU A 319 -1.82 1.07 -0.02
C GLU A 319 -0.72 0.09 0.42
N SER A 320 -0.49 -1.02 -0.29
CA SER A 320 0.60 -1.97 0.01
C SER A 320 1.98 -1.33 -0.17
N ASN A 321 2.19 -0.58 -1.26
CA ASN A 321 3.44 0.15 -1.49
C ASN A 321 3.61 1.29 -0.47
N TYR A 322 2.51 1.97 -0.11
CA TYR A 322 2.57 3.02 0.92
C TYR A 322 2.90 2.44 2.30
N LEU A 323 2.30 1.31 2.65
CA LEU A 323 2.58 0.58 3.88
C LEU A 323 4.05 0.16 3.95
N ARG A 324 4.57 -0.41 2.86
CA ARG A 324 5.98 -0.77 2.71
C ARG A 324 6.91 0.43 2.88
N ALA A 325 6.60 1.56 2.23
CA ALA A 325 7.38 2.80 2.36
C ALA A 325 7.36 3.36 3.79
N GLN A 326 6.21 3.31 4.47
CA GLN A 326 6.13 3.71 5.89
C GLN A 326 6.92 2.78 6.80
N ILE A 327 6.88 1.47 6.57
CA ILE A 327 7.67 0.49 7.32
C ILE A 327 9.17 0.81 7.18
N SER A 328 9.68 0.99 5.95
CA SER A 328 11.10 1.39 5.73
C SER A 328 11.47 2.64 6.53
N ARG A 329 10.64 3.69 6.44
CA ARG A 329 10.90 4.97 7.12
C ARG A 329 10.86 4.87 8.65
N ILE A 330 10.01 4.02 9.18
CA ILE A 330 9.89 3.78 10.63
C ILE A 330 11.07 2.91 11.09
N SER A 331 11.36 1.80 10.42
CA SER A 331 12.48 0.92 10.74
C SER A 331 13.80 1.69 10.77
N ALA A 332 14.10 2.46 9.72
CA ALA A 332 15.32 3.26 9.61
C ALA A 332 15.44 4.39 10.65
N GLY A 333 14.34 4.80 11.28
CA GLY A 333 14.34 5.89 12.27
C GLY A 333 14.08 5.45 13.70
N THR A 334 13.82 4.16 13.95
CA THR A 334 13.36 3.71 15.27
C THR A 334 13.91 2.38 15.75
N HIS A 335 14.58 1.60 14.89
CA HIS A 335 15.24 0.38 15.31
C HIS A 335 16.56 0.72 16.00
N ILE A 336 16.56 0.56 17.33
CA ILE A 336 17.68 0.93 18.19
C ILE A 336 18.14 -0.26 19.04
N SER A 337 19.41 -0.27 19.42
CA SER A 337 20.00 -1.29 20.29
C SER A 337 20.88 -0.63 21.36
N PRO A 338 21.10 -1.28 22.52
CA PRO A 338 22.11 -0.84 23.47
C PRO A 338 23.49 -0.73 22.83
N LEU A 339 24.25 0.31 23.21
CA LEU A 339 25.61 0.51 22.73
C LEU A 339 26.49 -0.72 23.02
N GLY A 340 27.18 -1.22 22.00
CA GLY A 340 28.07 -2.38 22.12
C GLY A 340 27.37 -3.74 22.07
N PHE A 341 26.05 -3.79 21.87
CA PHE A 341 25.34 -5.04 21.58
C PHE A 341 25.73 -5.61 20.21
N TYR A 342 25.80 -4.74 19.19
CA TYR A 342 26.31 -5.07 17.87
C TYR A 342 27.71 -4.48 17.68
N GLN A 343 28.54 -5.17 16.90
CA GLN A 343 29.85 -4.71 16.47
C GLN A 343 30.03 -4.99 14.98
N PHE A 344 30.95 -4.28 14.34
CA PHE A 344 31.34 -4.58 12.97
C PHE A 344 32.26 -5.80 12.96
N ASP A 345 32.20 -6.60 11.89
CA ASP A 345 33.10 -7.75 11.75
C ASP A 345 34.52 -7.25 11.42
N GLU A 346 35.52 -7.72 12.19
CA GLU A 346 36.92 -7.33 12.05
C GLU A 346 37.52 -7.78 10.71
N GLU A 347 36.97 -8.84 10.07
CA GLU A 347 37.45 -9.36 8.79
C GLU A 347 37.00 -8.51 7.59
N GLU A 348 35.83 -7.85 7.67
CA GLU A 348 35.34 -6.91 6.64
C GLU A 348 35.92 -5.49 6.84
N GLU A 349 36.63 -5.22 7.95
CA GLU A 349 37.21 -3.90 8.24
C GLU A 349 38.31 -3.45 7.26
N GLU A 350 38.93 -4.36 6.50
CA GLU A 350 40.04 -4.02 5.59
C GLU A 350 39.58 -3.60 4.18
N GLU A 351 38.32 -3.82 3.78
CA GLU A 351 37.87 -3.59 2.39
C GLU A 351 37.00 -2.32 2.18
N GLU A 352 36.37 -1.77 3.23
CA GLU A 352 35.41 -0.66 3.12
C GLU A 352 35.92 0.70 3.65
N GLU A 353 37.01 1.24 3.10
CA GLU A 353 37.47 2.61 3.44
C GLU A 353 36.69 3.75 2.74
N GLY A 354 35.65 3.44 1.95
CA GLY A 354 34.93 4.45 1.13
C GLY A 354 33.40 4.37 1.12
N GLU A 355 32.82 3.18 1.31
CA GLU A 355 31.36 2.97 1.35
C GLU A 355 30.98 2.60 2.79
N GLY A 356 29.93 3.24 3.33
CA GLY A 356 29.61 3.09 4.75
C GLY A 356 29.25 1.65 5.10
N ARG A 357 29.86 1.13 6.18
CA ARG A 357 29.62 -0.23 6.72
C ARG A 357 28.15 -0.61 6.70
N ASP A 358 27.82 -1.74 6.08
CA ASP A 358 26.45 -2.17 5.85
C ASP A 358 26.02 -3.39 6.69
N THR A 359 27.00 -4.09 7.27
CA THR A 359 26.85 -5.37 7.97
C THR A 359 27.40 -5.29 9.39
N PHE A 360 26.78 -6.02 10.31
CA PHE A 360 27.15 -6.05 11.73
C PHE A 360 26.84 -7.43 12.31
N VAL A 361 27.56 -7.78 13.38
CA VAL A 361 27.45 -9.06 14.08
C VAL A 361 27.11 -8.85 15.56
N GLU A 362 26.47 -9.84 16.18
CA GLU A 362 26.17 -9.82 17.61
C GLU A 362 27.44 -9.96 18.43
N ASN A 363 27.64 -9.06 19.40
CA ASN A 363 28.75 -9.12 20.32
C ASN A 363 28.47 -10.13 21.45
N LEU A 364 29.03 -11.33 21.34
CA LEU A 364 28.88 -12.40 22.34
C LEU A 364 29.42 -12.03 23.73
N ASP A 365 30.37 -11.08 23.79
CA ASP A 365 30.99 -10.59 25.03
C ASP A 365 30.20 -9.45 25.69
N PHE A 366 29.05 -9.05 25.13
CA PHE A 366 28.22 -7.99 25.72
C PHE A 366 27.74 -8.36 27.12
N GLU A 367 28.15 -7.59 28.14
CA GLU A 367 27.81 -7.84 29.55
C GLU A 367 26.50 -7.20 30.00
N GLY A 368 25.84 -6.42 29.14
CA GLY A 368 24.65 -5.64 29.51
C GLY A 368 25.00 -4.28 30.10
N ILE A 369 24.21 -3.25 29.74
CA ILE A 369 24.33 -1.91 30.33
C ILE A 369 23.34 -1.81 31.49
N PRO A 370 23.73 -1.29 32.67
CA PRO A 370 22.80 -1.06 33.75
C PRO A 370 21.62 -0.18 33.34
N VAL A 371 20.42 -0.57 33.75
CA VAL A 371 19.15 0.10 33.39
C VAL A 371 19.14 1.61 33.73
N ARG A 372 19.90 2.02 34.74
CA ARG A 372 20.05 3.44 35.12
C ARG A 372 20.81 4.25 34.09
N ASP A 373 21.82 3.63 33.46
CA ASP A 373 22.65 4.28 32.45
C ASP A 373 21.93 4.27 31.11
N LEU A 374 21.14 3.23 30.82
CA LEU A 374 20.26 3.17 29.64
C LEU A 374 19.15 4.23 29.64
N VAL A 375 18.75 4.73 30.82
CA VAL A 375 17.73 5.79 30.96
C VAL A 375 18.37 7.17 31.16
N ASP A 376 19.69 7.28 30.97
CA ASP A 376 20.37 8.56 31.07
C ASP A 376 19.86 9.56 30.00
N PRO A 377 19.52 10.81 30.38
CA PRO A 377 19.03 11.81 29.43
C PRO A 377 20.01 12.20 28.31
N SER A 378 21.29 11.82 28.40
CA SER A 378 22.28 12.04 27.36
C SER A 378 22.07 11.18 26.11
N LEU A 379 21.29 10.10 26.20
CA LEU A 379 20.97 9.21 25.07
C LEU A 379 22.18 8.53 24.39
N GLN A 380 23.34 8.50 25.05
CA GLN A 380 24.57 7.94 24.47
C GLN A 380 24.64 6.41 24.45
N ASN A 381 23.86 5.76 25.31
CA ASN A 381 23.90 4.30 25.50
C ASN A 381 23.00 3.52 24.55
N TRP A 382 22.42 4.19 23.56
CA TRP A 382 21.57 3.62 22.52
C TRP A 382 22.08 4.06 21.16
N VAL A 383 22.06 3.13 20.20
CA VAL A 383 22.53 3.37 18.83
C VAL A 383 21.51 2.84 17.82
N HIS A 384 21.48 3.44 16.63
CA HIS A 384 20.69 2.91 15.50
C HIS A 384 21.42 1.73 14.85
N HIS A 385 20.74 0.60 14.65
CA HIS A 385 21.29 -0.58 13.97
C HIS A 385 20.67 -0.82 12.57
N VAL A 386 19.90 0.14 12.08
CA VAL A 386 19.38 0.13 10.70
C VAL A 386 19.93 1.37 9.98
N GLN A 387 20.29 1.20 8.70
CA GLN A 387 20.85 2.28 7.89
C GLN A 387 19.86 3.44 7.74
N HIS A 388 20.41 4.65 7.75
CA HIS A 388 19.64 5.86 7.50
C HIS A 388 19.19 5.92 6.04
N ILE A 389 17.94 6.33 5.80
CA ILE A 389 17.44 6.56 4.44
C ILE A 389 17.64 8.03 4.08
N LEU A 390 18.50 8.29 3.10
CA LEU A 390 18.85 9.61 2.58
C LEU A 390 17.63 10.39 2.04
N PRO A 391 17.69 11.73 1.94
CA PRO A 391 16.67 12.52 1.24
C PRO A 391 16.29 11.98 -0.15
N GLN A 392 17.25 11.41 -0.88
CA GLN A 392 17.02 10.70 -2.15
C GLN A 392 16.03 9.50 -2.07
N GLY A 393 15.88 8.87 -0.90
CA GLY A 393 15.02 7.71 -0.69
C GLY A 393 15.74 6.35 -0.74
N ARG A 394 17.08 6.37 -0.87
CA ARG A 394 17.98 5.22 -0.79
C ARG A 394 18.80 5.25 0.51
N THR A 395 19.47 4.16 0.87
CA THR A 395 20.45 4.17 1.97
C THR A 395 21.85 4.51 1.47
N THR A 396 22.18 4.14 0.24
CA THR A 396 23.39 4.55 -0.48
C THR A 396 23.08 5.61 -1.53
N TRP A 397 23.92 6.64 -1.60
CA TRP A 397 23.76 7.71 -2.57
C TRP A 397 23.98 7.19 -3.99
N TRP A 398 23.10 7.58 -4.91
CA TRP A 398 23.25 7.31 -6.33
C TRP A 398 23.38 8.61 -7.10
N ASN A 399 24.42 8.73 -7.92
CA ASN A 399 24.63 9.94 -8.73
C ASN A 399 23.65 9.97 -9.93
N PRO A 400 22.71 10.94 -10.00
CA PRO A 400 21.77 11.05 -11.11
C PRO A 400 22.36 11.54 -12.42
N VAL A 401 23.58 12.08 -12.40
CA VAL A 401 24.26 12.70 -13.55
C VAL A 401 25.37 11.79 -14.08
N GLN A 402 25.22 10.45 -13.99
CA GLN A 402 26.18 9.55 -14.62
C GLN A 402 26.27 9.86 -16.12
N LYS A 403 27.38 10.51 -16.54
CA LYS A 403 27.75 10.62 -17.96
C LYS A 403 27.89 9.19 -18.49
N ASN A 404 27.16 8.84 -19.55
CA ASN A 404 27.35 7.55 -20.21
C ASN A 404 28.80 7.44 -20.69
N GLU A 405 29.45 6.29 -20.49
CA GLU A 405 30.82 6.06 -20.99
C GLU A 405 30.91 6.17 -22.53
N ASP A 406 29.78 6.07 -23.24
CA ASP A 406 29.68 6.22 -24.70
C ASP A 406 29.65 7.69 -25.19
N ASP A 407 29.43 8.67 -24.30
CA ASP A 407 29.45 10.12 -24.67
C ASP A 407 30.89 10.67 -24.76
N PHE A 408 31.91 9.87 -24.43
CA PHE A 408 33.32 10.26 -24.53
C PHE A 408 33.89 10.18 -25.95
N GLU A 409 33.19 9.59 -26.92
CA GLU A 409 33.68 9.49 -28.31
C GLU A 409 33.38 10.73 -29.17
N ASP A 410 32.49 11.64 -28.72
CA ASP A 410 32.10 12.87 -29.44
C ASP A 410 32.57 14.18 -28.75
N GLU A 411 33.50 14.10 -27.79
CA GLU A 411 34.04 15.26 -27.03
C GLU A 411 35.12 16.08 -27.77
N GLU A 412 35.20 16.08 -29.11
CA GLU A 412 36.12 16.97 -29.84
C GLU A 412 35.52 18.30 -30.35
N GLU A 413 34.20 18.57 -30.21
CA GLU A 413 33.62 19.81 -30.77
C GLU A 413 32.74 20.72 -29.87
N ASP A 414 32.51 20.43 -28.58
CA ASP A 414 31.65 21.29 -27.72
C ASP A 414 32.32 21.74 -26.41
N GLU A 415 33.37 22.57 -26.50
CA GLU A 415 34.05 23.20 -25.35
C GLU A 415 33.24 24.34 -24.65
N GLU A 416 31.98 24.61 -25.05
CA GLU A 416 31.16 25.70 -24.47
C GLU A 416 29.89 25.25 -23.72
N ARG A 417 29.63 23.94 -23.57
CA ARG A 417 28.49 23.47 -22.78
C ARG A 417 28.84 23.55 -21.29
N GLU A 418 28.20 24.47 -20.55
CA GLU A 418 28.29 24.51 -19.08
C GLU A 418 28.05 23.10 -18.53
N GLU A 419 29.07 22.48 -17.93
CA GLU A 419 28.90 21.18 -17.28
C GLU A 419 27.78 21.32 -16.25
N PRO A 420 26.76 20.43 -16.27
CA PRO A 420 25.69 20.50 -15.29
C PRO A 420 26.29 20.44 -13.89
N ASP A 421 25.90 21.36 -12.99
CA ASP A 421 26.31 21.32 -11.59
C ASP A 421 26.02 19.91 -11.03
N GLU A 422 27.08 19.11 -10.81
CA GLU A 422 26.92 17.78 -10.23
C GLU A 422 26.33 17.92 -8.82
N PRO A 423 25.25 17.19 -8.50
CA PRO A 423 24.63 17.29 -7.19
C PRO A 423 25.60 16.81 -6.10
N GLU A 424 25.74 17.60 -5.04
CA GLU A 424 26.58 17.23 -3.89
C GLU A 424 26.12 15.87 -3.31
N PRO A 425 27.05 14.91 -3.11
CA PRO A 425 26.70 13.61 -2.54
C PRO A 425 26.02 13.73 -1.16
N GLU A 426 24.83 13.14 -1.02
CA GLU A 426 24.17 13.06 0.29
C GLU A 426 24.85 12.00 1.16
N VAL A 427 25.37 12.40 2.32
CA VAL A 427 25.99 11.49 3.30
C VAL A 427 25.13 11.42 4.55
N GLY A 428 24.68 10.22 4.90
CA GLY A 428 23.95 9.92 6.13
C GLY A 428 24.88 9.61 7.32
N PRO A 429 24.34 9.57 8.55
CA PRO A 429 25.09 9.08 9.70
C PRO A 429 25.44 7.59 9.51
N PRO A 430 26.63 7.15 9.98
CA PRO A 430 27.04 5.74 9.87
C PRO A 430 26.16 4.82 10.73
N LEU A 431 26.23 3.50 10.47
CA LEU A 431 25.62 2.51 11.36
C LEU A 431 26.18 2.64 12.79
N LEU A 432 25.36 2.26 13.76
CA LEU A 432 25.67 2.32 15.19
C LEU A 432 25.93 3.74 15.72
N THR A 433 25.38 4.76 15.05
CA THR A 433 25.40 6.15 15.53
C THR A 433 24.54 6.31 16.80
N PRO A 434 25.03 6.98 17.86
CA PRO A 434 24.27 7.21 19.09
C PRO A 434 23.05 8.12 18.92
N LEU A 435 21.99 7.86 19.71
CA LEU A 435 20.77 8.67 19.70
C LEU A 435 20.97 10.11 20.20
N SER A 436 22.12 10.42 20.80
CA SER A 436 22.48 11.80 21.16
C SER A 436 22.70 12.71 19.94
N GLU A 437 22.93 12.13 18.77
CA GLU A 437 23.14 12.85 17.50
C GLU A 437 21.84 13.05 16.70
N ASP A 438 20.72 12.46 17.16
CA ASP A 438 19.43 12.61 16.51
C ASP A 438 18.92 14.06 16.60
N ALA A 439 18.29 14.52 15.51
CA ALA A 439 17.71 15.86 15.44
C ALA A 439 16.54 16.03 16.42
N GLU A 440 16.49 17.18 17.11
CA GLU A 440 15.39 17.53 18.00
C GLU A 440 14.04 17.65 17.27
N VAL A 441 12.97 17.23 17.94
CA VAL A 441 11.61 17.24 17.41
C VAL A 441 10.88 18.46 17.98
N GLU A 442 10.86 19.57 17.24
CA GLU A 442 10.15 20.80 17.64
C GLU A 442 10.50 21.30 19.06
N ASN A 443 11.79 21.27 19.41
CA ASN A 443 12.36 21.58 20.74
C ASN A 443 12.09 20.51 21.83
N LEU A 444 11.65 19.32 21.45
CA LEU A 444 11.63 18.13 22.31
C LEU A 444 12.83 17.24 21.96
N PRO A 445 13.38 16.50 22.94
CA PRO A 445 14.39 15.49 22.62
C PRO A 445 13.80 14.46 21.64
N PRO A 446 14.60 13.87 20.75
CA PRO A 446 14.13 12.89 19.76
C PRO A 446 13.54 11.64 20.43
N TRP A 447 14.05 11.29 21.61
CA TRP A 447 13.66 10.13 22.38
C TRP A 447 13.37 10.48 23.83
N THR A 448 12.42 9.76 24.43
CA THR A 448 12.11 9.84 25.86
C THR A 448 12.45 8.52 26.53
N ALA A 449 13.47 8.53 27.38
CA ALA A 449 13.85 7.37 28.19
C ALA A 449 13.05 7.33 29.51
N LYS A 450 12.57 6.14 29.89
CA LYS A 450 11.82 5.91 31.14
C LYS A 450 12.17 4.56 31.76
N LEU A 451 12.03 4.50 33.08
CA LEU A 451 12.02 3.24 33.83
C LEU A 451 10.59 2.72 33.94
N SER A 452 10.40 1.40 33.83
CA SER A 452 9.10 0.76 34.08
C SER A 452 8.59 0.99 35.51
N SER A 453 9.49 0.98 36.50
CA SER A 453 9.17 1.17 37.91
C SER A 453 10.18 2.06 38.62
N ASN A 454 9.71 3.20 39.11
CA ASN A 454 10.51 4.09 39.97
C ASN A 454 10.59 3.61 41.42
N LEU A 455 9.72 2.70 41.85
CA LEU A 455 9.62 2.22 43.23
C LEU A 455 10.55 1.03 43.50
N VAL A 456 10.66 0.11 42.53
CA VAL A 456 11.44 -1.13 42.65
C VAL A 456 12.41 -1.21 41.48
N GLN A 457 13.43 -0.35 41.51
CA GLN A 457 14.39 -0.21 40.42
C GLN A 457 15.23 -1.48 40.18
N GLN A 458 15.33 -2.40 41.13
CA GLN A 458 16.10 -3.64 40.94
C GLN A 458 15.48 -4.59 39.91
N TYR A 459 14.18 -4.46 39.65
CA TYR A 459 13.45 -5.25 38.66
C TYR A 459 12.84 -4.36 37.56
N ALA A 460 13.31 -3.10 37.47
CA ALA A 460 12.86 -2.19 36.43
C ALA A 460 13.60 -2.47 35.12
N ILE A 461 12.94 -2.16 34.01
CA ILE A 461 13.50 -2.23 32.66
C ILE A 461 13.64 -0.80 32.10
N ALA A 462 14.54 -0.63 31.15
CA ALA A 462 14.73 0.62 30.43
C ALA A 462 13.78 0.60 29.24
N VAL A 463 13.07 1.71 29.05
CA VAL A 463 12.09 1.87 27.98
C VAL A 463 12.40 3.15 27.24
N MET A 464 12.51 3.05 25.93
CA MET A 464 12.68 4.17 25.01
C MET A 464 11.39 4.39 24.24
N HIS A 465 10.92 5.63 24.22
CA HIS A 465 9.80 6.05 23.38
C HIS A 465 10.29 7.06 22.35
N SER A 466 10.03 6.81 21.06
CA SER A 466 10.32 7.78 20.02
C SER A 466 9.33 8.94 20.09
N ASN A 467 9.82 10.17 20.10
CA ASN A 467 8.99 11.36 19.99
C ASN A 467 8.71 11.70 18.52
N LEU A 468 9.62 11.36 17.60
CA LEU A 468 9.43 11.56 16.16
C LEU A 468 8.38 10.60 15.58
N TRP A 469 8.38 9.34 16.03
CA TRP A 469 7.45 8.32 15.59
C TRP A 469 6.60 7.81 16.77
N PRO A 470 5.48 8.49 17.09
CA PRO A 470 4.58 8.04 18.14
C PRO A 470 4.08 6.62 17.87
N GLY A 471 4.35 5.73 18.82
CA GLY A 471 4.07 4.29 18.72
C GLY A 471 5.31 3.41 18.57
N ALA A 472 6.49 4.00 18.27
CA ALA A 472 7.75 3.27 18.26
C ALA A 472 8.35 3.21 19.66
N HIS A 473 8.62 1.99 20.12
CA HIS A 473 9.07 1.70 21.47
C HIS A 473 10.19 0.66 21.46
N ALA A 474 11.18 0.86 22.31
CA ALA A 474 12.20 -0.14 22.57
C ALA A 474 12.28 -0.42 24.07
N PHE A 475 12.61 -1.65 24.44
CA PHE A 475 13.02 -1.95 25.82
C PHE A 475 14.41 -2.54 25.84
N ALA A 476 15.11 -2.37 26.95
CA ALA A 476 16.33 -3.11 27.25
C ALA A 476 16.34 -3.54 28.73
N ASN A 477 16.81 -4.75 28.95
CA ASN A 477 17.01 -5.35 30.26
C ASN A 477 18.20 -6.31 30.20
N ASP A 478 19.31 -5.91 30.81
CA ASP A 478 20.54 -6.69 30.83
C ASP A 478 21.05 -6.97 29.40
N LYS A 479 21.06 -8.23 28.95
CA LYS A 479 21.44 -8.63 27.59
C LYS A 479 20.27 -8.69 26.60
N LYS A 480 19.03 -8.46 27.04
CA LYS A 480 17.84 -8.55 26.19
C LYS A 480 17.37 -7.16 25.81
N PHE A 481 17.08 -6.95 24.54
CA PHE A 481 16.41 -5.76 24.06
C PHE A 481 15.52 -6.12 22.89
N GLU A 482 14.50 -5.31 22.62
CA GLU A 482 13.67 -5.45 21.43
C GLU A 482 13.01 -4.12 21.07
N ASN A 483 12.63 -4.00 19.81
CA ASN A 483 11.89 -2.85 19.28
C ASN A 483 10.50 -3.29 18.79
N VAL A 484 9.49 -2.44 18.96
CA VAL A 484 8.15 -2.67 18.42
C VAL A 484 7.51 -1.36 18.00
N TYR A 485 6.76 -1.40 16.89
CA TYR A 485 5.91 -0.29 16.48
C TYR A 485 4.43 -0.61 16.72
N VAL A 486 3.70 0.22 17.45
CA VAL A 486 2.24 0.13 17.60
C VAL A 486 1.61 1.51 17.46
N GLY A 487 1.02 1.79 16.30
CA GLY A 487 0.50 3.14 16.03
C GLY A 487 -0.11 3.34 14.65
N TRP A 488 -0.30 4.60 14.26
CA TRP A 488 -0.95 5.00 13.00
C TRP A 488 0.01 5.12 11.80
N GLY A 489 1.32 4.93 12.02
CA GLY A 489 2.34 5.09 10.99
C GLY A 489 2.60 6.54 10.61
N HIS A 490 2.35 7.52 11.49
CA HIS A 490 2.57 8.96 11.22
C HIS A 490 3.72 9.52 12.03
N LYS A 491 4.53 10.38 11.40
CA LYS A 491 5.48 11.23 12.13
C LYS A 491 4.71 12.23 13.00
N TYR A 492 5.30 12.53 14.15
CA TYR A 492 4.88 13.66 14.97
C TYR A 492 5.08 14.96 14.20
N ALA A 493 4.08 15.83 14.30
CA ALA A 493 4.11 17.20 13.82
C ALA A 493 3.13 17.99 14.69
N ALA A 494 3.53 19.12 15.27
CA ALA A 494 2.58 20.00 15.97
C ALA A 494 1.67 20.70 14.96
N ASP A 495 2.20 21.04 13.79
CA ASP A 495 1.45 21.71 12.74
C ASP A 495 0.61 20.73 11.91
N ASN A 496 -0.47 21.27 11.36
CA ASN A 496 -1.28 20.54 10.40
C ASN A 496 -0.49 20.34 9.11
N TYR A 497 -0.72 19.20 8.47
CA TYR A 497 -0.14 18.91 7.16
C TYR A 497 -0.53 19.99 6.14
N SER A 498 0.47 20.59 5.50
CA SER A 498 0.31 21.49 4.37
C SER A 498 0.70 20.75 3.09
N PRO A 499 -0.21 20.60 2.11
CA PRO A 499 0.14 19.97 0.84
C PRO A 499 1.20 20.80 0.11
N PRO A 500 2.11 20.17 -0.65
CA PRO A 500 3.08 20.90 -1.45
C PRO A 500 2.39 21.71 -2.54
N PRO A 501 2.97 22.87 -2.94
CA PRO A 501 2.42 23.66 -4.04
C PRO A 501 2.54 22.90 -5.38
N PRO A 502 1.73 23.28 -6.39
CA PRO A 502 1.96 22.85 -7.77
C PRO A 502 3.38 23.21 -8.24
N PRO A 503 3.99 22.43 -9.16
CA PRO A 503 5.26 22.82 -9.77
C PRO A 503 5.13 24.19 -10.43
N GLY A 504 6.26 24.88 -10.58
CA GLY A 504 6.33 26.12 -11.34
C GLY A 504 5.78 25.93 -12.75
N VAL A 505 5.13 26.97 -13.28
CA VAL A 505 4.75 27.00 -14.69
C VAL A 505 6.04 26.99 -15.51
N GLN A 506 6.11 26.15 -16.54
CA GLN A 506 7.26 26.12 -17.44
C GLN A 506 7.39 27.48 -18.13
N GLU A 507 8.63 27.94 -18.27
CA GLU A 507 8.92 29.16 -19.03
C GLU A 507 8.79 28.87 -20.53
N GLU A 508 8.33 29.87 -21.28
CA GLU A 508 8.26 29.78 -22.74
C GLU A 508 9.68 29.78 -23.32
N PHE A 509 9.82 29.23 -24.53
CA PHE A 509 11.09 29.28 -25.25
C PHE A 509 11.58 30.74 -25.34
N PRO A 510 12.84 31.05 -24.97
CA PRO A 510 13.35 32.40 -25.02
C PRO A 510 13.15 33.02 -26.41
N SER A 511 12.63 34.26 -26.48
CA SER A 511 12.47 34.97 -27.74
C SER A 511 13.84 35.29 -28.37
N GLY A 512 14.35 34.36 -29.16
CA GLY A 512 15.57 34.47 -29.93
C GLY A 512 15.35 34.97 -31.36
N PRO A 513 16.44 35.29 -32.10
CA PRO A 513 16.36 35.64 -33.52
C PRO A 513 15.75 34.52 -34.38
N GLU A 514 15.82 33.27 -33.91
CA GLU A 514 15.22 32.09 -34.55
C GLU A 514 13.68 32.12 -34.60
N ILE A 515 13.02 32.73 -33.60
CA ILE A 515 11.54 32.82 -33.53
C ILE A 515 11.01 34.25 -33.73
N THR A 516 11.90 35.21 -33.96
CA THR A 516 11.54 36.60 -34.22
C THR A 516 11.33 36.79 -35.72
N GLU A 517 10.07 36.92 -36.15
CA GLU A 517 9.70 37.27 -37.52
C GLU A 517 10.50 38.51 -37.96
N THR A 518 11.40 38.31 -38.93
CA THR A 518 12.16 39.41 -39.54
C THR A 518 11.27 40.10 -40.56
N GLU A 519 11.45 41.41 -40.75
CA GLU A 519 10.66 42.15 -41.74
C GLU A 519 10.96 41.59 -43.15
N ASP A 520 9.90 41.26 -43.90
CA ASP A 520 10.02 40.87 -45.31
C ASP A 520 10.91 41.87 -46.06
N PRO A 521 11.90 41.41 -46.84
CA PRO A 521 12.79 42.30 -47.58
C PRO A 521 11.97 43.19 -48.51
N THR A 522 12.33 44.46 -48.60
CA THR A 522 11.61 45.39 -49.47
C THR A 522 11.83 45.01 -50.95
N PRO A 523 10.92 45.37 -51.88
CA PRO A 523 11.10 45.10 -53.30
C PRO A 523 12.39 45.69 -53.89
N GLU A 524 12.96 46.73 -53.26
CA GLU A 524 14.24 47.31 -53.66
C GLU A 524 15.42 46.45 -53.21
N GLU A 525 15.35 45.84 -52.02
CA GLU A 525 16.36 44.93 -51.48
C GLU A 525 16.33 43.57 -52.19
N GLU A 526 15.15 43.04 -52.50
CA GLU A 526 15.01 41.82 -53.32
C GLU A 526 15.56 42.04 -54.73
N ALA A 527 15.31 43.22 -55.33
CA ALA A 527 15.87 43.57 -56.64
C ALA A 527 17.38 43.74 -56.59
N ALA A 528 17.93 44.31 -55.51
CA ALA A 528 19.36 44.43 -55.31
C ALA A 528 20.03 43.07 -55.08
N LEU A 529 19.40 42.17 -54.32
CA LEU A 529 19.87 40.80 -54.12
C LEU A 529 19.84 40.01 -55.43
N ARG A 530 18.75 40.10 -56.20
CA ARG A 530 18.63 39.47 -57.53
C ARG A 530 19.67 40.03 -58.49
N ALA A 531 19.91 41.33 -58.48
CA ALA A 531 20.94 41.95 -59.31
C ALA A 531 22.36 41.51 -58.88
N ALA A 532 22.63 41.39 -57.58
CA ALA A 532 23.91 40.91 -57.07
C ALA A 532 24.13 39.42 -57.40
N GLN A 533 23.10 38.58 -57.31
CA GLN A 533 23.15 37.19 -57.76
C GLN A 533 23.35 37.08 -59.27
N GLN A 534 22.71 37.96 -60.05
CA GLN A 534 22.84 38.00 -61.49
C GLN A 534 24.21 38.52 -61.92
N GLU A 535 24.79 39.51 -61.23
CA GLU A 535 26.16 39.98 -61.44
C GLU A 535 27.18 38.93 -61.01
N ALA A 536 26.92 38.17 -59.95
CA ALA A 536 27.75 37.03 -59.56
C ALA A 536 27.67 35.88 -60.58
N ALA A 537 26.50 35.62 -61.16
CA ALA A 537 26.31 34.64 -62.22
C ALA A 537 26.94 35.10 -63.54
N GLU A 538 26.82 36.37 -63.92
CA GLU A 538 27.50 36.96 -65.07
C GLU A 538 29.03 36.97 -64.87
N GLN A 539 29.53 37.22 -63.66
CA GLN A 539 30.96 37.05 -63.35
C GLN A 539 31.43 35.60 -63.40
N ALA A 540 30.55 34.64 -63.11
CA ALA A 540 30.84 33.22 -63.25
C ALA A 540 30.84 32.81 -64.74
N GLU A 541 29.87 33.27 -65.55
CA GLU A 541 29.83 33.06 -67.00
C GLU A 541 31.01 33.75 -67.72
N ASP A 542 31.36 35.00 -67.35
CA ASP A 542 32.54 35.69 -67.89
C ASP A 542 33.86 34.99 -67.50
N MET A 543 33.88 34.26 -66.38
CA MET A 543 35.02 33.40 -66.03
C MET A 543 35.05 32.09 -66.83
N GLU A 544 33.89 31.53 -67.19
CA GLU A 544 33.78 30.35 -68.08
C GLU A 544 34.12 30.71 -69.54
N ASP A 545 33.66 31.84 -70.06
CA ASP A 545 33.94 32.30 -71.44
C ASP A 545 35.42 32.70 -71.65
N LEU A 546 36.17 33.02 -70.58
CA LEU A 546 37.62 33.24 -70.62
C LEU A 546 38.44 31.93 -70.60
N GLU A 547 37.83 30.79 -70.28
CA GLU A 547 38.46 29.48 -70.37
C GLU A 547 38.30 28.84 -71.77
N ASP A 548 37.35 29.31 -72.60
CA ASP A 548 37.06 28.76 -73.94
C ASP A 548 37.73 29.51 -75.13
N GLU A 549 38.43 30.63 -74.92
CA GLU A 549 39.20 31.34 -75.98
C GLU A 549 40.71 30.98 -76.04
N ASP A 550 41.22 30.09 -75.18
CA ASP A 550 42.64 29.68 -75.15
C ASP A 550 42.94 28.33 -75.86
N ASP A 551 42.02 27.83 -76.71
CA ASP A 551 42.15 26.53 -77.39
C ASP A 551 42.14 26.58 -78.96
N GLU A 552 42.50 27.70 -79.58
CA GLU A 552 42.88 27.76 -81.02
C GLU A 552 44.02 28.77 -81.32
N ASP A 553 45.28 28.40 -81.07
CA ASP A 553 46.42 28.51 -82.03
C ASP A 553 47.81 28.32 -81.36
N ASP A 554 48.56 27.34 -81.89
CA ASP A 554 50.00 26.96 -81.75
C ASP A 554 50.51 26.10 -80.57
#